data_AF-A0AAJ0A767-F1
#
_entry.id   AF-A0AAJ0A767-F1
#
_cell.length_a   1.000
_cell.length_b   1.000
_cell.length_c   1.000
_cell.angle_alpha   90.00
_cell.angle_beta   90.00
_cell.angle_gamma   90.00
#
_symmetry.space_group_name_H-M   'P 1'
#
loop_
_entity.id
_entity.type
_entity.pdbx_description
1 polymer ?
#
loop_
_entity_poly.entity_id
_entity_poly.type
_entity_poly.pdbx_seq_one_letter_code
_entity_poly.pdbx_strand_id
1 'polypeptide(L)'
;HHPCFDLMPWPSFRSNAITLASEASPQIDEDDLCIDMLSGGVQCWGSAMGSLHGRGNGVPWDGRSWEAMPWFLEKWKLVIRDDRDGMIQTSAWWRSLR
;
A
#
# COMPACT_ATOMS: atom_id res chain seq x y z
N HIS A 1 -12.04 -7.89 9.64
CA HIS A 1 -10.74 -7.28 9.28
C HIS A 1 -10.69 -5.87 9.85
N HIS A 2 -9.51 -5.40 10.23
CA HIS A 2 -9.31 -4.04 10.71
C HIS A 2 -9.74 -2.99 9.65
N PRO A 3 -10.55 -1.95 9.99
CA PRO A 3 -11.10 -0.98 9.01
C PRO A 3 -10.05 -0.24 8.17
N CYS A 4 -8.83 -0.12 8.71
CA CYS A 4 -7.68 0.47 8.02
C CYS A 4 -7.34 -0.21 6.70
N PHE A 5 -7.64 -1.50 6.56
CA PHE A 5 -7.38 -2.20 5.30
C PHE A 5 -8.23 -1.66 4.14
N ASP A 6 -9.36 -1.01 4.43
CA ASP A 6 -10.21 -0.41 3.41
C ASP A 6 -9.58 0.83 2.75
N LEU A 7 -8.57 1.42 3.40
CA LEU A 7 -7.79 2.54 2.87
C LEU A 7 -6.78 2.12 1.79
N MET A 8 -6.46 0.83 1.69
CA MET A 8 -5.40 0.35 0.80
C MET A 8 -5.90 0.20 -0.63
N PRO A 9 -5.37 0.97 -1.60
CA PRO A 9 -5.84 0.95 -2.98
C PRO A 9 -5.27 -0.23 -3.80
N TRP A 10 -4.64 -1.22 -3.15
CA TRP A 10 -4.08 -2.43 -3.77
C TRP A 10 -4.92 -3.65 -3.39
N PRO A 11 -5.80 -4.14 -4.29
CA PRO A 11 -6.74 -5.23 -3.99
C PRO A 11 -6.07 -6.54 -3.53
N SER A 12 -4.93 -6.90 -4.14
CA SER A 12 -4.17 -8.11 -3.82
C SER A 12 -3.54 -8.00 -2.43
N PHE A 13 -2.90 -6.86 -2.12
CA PHE A 13 -2.36 -6.59 -0.78
C PHE A 13 -3.47 -6.67 0.29
N ARG A 14 -4.63 -6.06 0.03
CA ARG A 14 -5.78 -6.09 0.95
C ARG A 14 -6.29 -7.52 1.17
N SER A 15 -6.48 -8.27 0.11
CA SER A 15 -6.96 -9.65 0.18
C SER A 15 -5.98 -10.55 0.97
N ASN A 16 -4.68 -10.37 0.74
CA ASN A 16 -3.65 -11.10 1.47
C ASN A 16 -3.61 -10.71 2.95
N ALA A 17 -3.69 -9.42 3.29
CA ALA A 17 -3.72 -8.95 4.68
C ALA A 17 -4.90 -9.55 5.45
N ILE A 18 -6.10 -9.50 4.86
CA ILE A 18 -7.32 -10.09 5.45
C ILE A 18 -7.12 -11.59 5.69
N THR A 19 -6.60 -12.30 4.68
CA THR A 19 -6.39 -13.75 4.78
C THR A 19 -5.41 -14.08 5.91
N LEU A 20 -4.22 -13.48 5.89
CA LEU A 20 -3.15 -13.74 6.85
C LEU A 20 -3.51 -13.35 8.29
N ALA A 21 -4.35 -12.33 8.47
CA ALA A 21 -4.83 -11.90 9.78
C ALA A 21 -6.00 -12.76 10.32
N SER A 22 -6.79 -13.39 9.44
CA SER A 22 -8.02 -14.10 9.83
C SER A 22 -7.85 -15.62 10.03
N GLU A 23 -6.64 -16.16 9.81
CA GLU A 23 -6.36 -17.57 10.02
C GLU A 23 -6.43 -17.97 11.51
N ALA A 24 -6.66 -19.26 11.80
CA ALA A 24 -6.69 -19.76 13.17
C ALA A 24 -5.37 -19.55 13.94
N SER A 25 -4.27 -19.42 13.19
CA SER A 25 -2.97 -18.95 13.67
C SER A 25 -2.55 -17.77 12.79
N PRO A 26 -2.92 -16.52 13.16
CA PRO A 26 -2.62 -15.34 12.35
C PRO A 26 -1.12 -15.23 12.06
N GLN A 27 -0.79 -14.98 10.79
CA GLN A 27 0.60 -14.81 10.34
C GLN A 27 1.07 -13.35 10.44
N ILE A 28 0.13 -12.43 10.60
CA ILE A 28 0.37 -11.00 10.78
C ILE A 28 -0.53 -10.45 11.89
N ASP A 29 -0.11 -9.35 12.49
CA ASP A 29 -0.92 -8.53 13.39
C ASP A 29 -1.58 -7.40 12.57
N GLU A 30 -2.92 -7.34 12.60
CA GLU A 30 -3.68 -6.33 11.85
C GLU A 30 -3.54 -4.92 12.41
N ASP A 31 -3.30 -4.78 13.72
CA ASP A 31 -3.09 -3.50 14.38
C ASP A 31 -1.69 -2.96 14.04
N ASP A 32 -0.66 -3.83 14.07
CA ASP A 32 0.71 -3.46 13.68
C ASP A 32 0.79 -3.00 12.22
N LEU A 33 0.10 -3.71 11.31
CA LEU A 33 0.00 -3.30 9.90
C LEU A 33 -0.68 -1.94 9.76
N CYS A 34 -1.78 -1.71 10.50
CA CYS A 34 -2.44 -0.41 10.42
C CYS A 34 -1.59 0.72 11.00
N ILE A 35 -0.94 0.50 12.14
CA ILE A 35 -0.05 1.49 12.77
C ILE A 35 1.06 1.88 11.80
N ASP A 36 1.71 0.91 11.16
CA ASP A 36 2.76 1.17 10.18
C ASP A 36 2.25 1.95 8.97
N MET A 37 1.06 1.61 8.46
CA MET A 37 0.45 2.35 7.36
C MET A 37 0.22 3.82 7.72
N LEU A 38 -0.39 4.07 8.89
CA LEU A 38 -0.73 5.41 9.36
C LEU A 38 0.51 6.21 9.82
N SER A 39 1.59 5.53 10.19
CA SER A 39 2.86 6.14 10.61
C SER A 39 3.77 6.53 9.44
N GLY A 40 3.23 6.59 8.22
CA GLY A 40 3.97 6.98 7.01
C GLY A 40 4.63 5.82 6.27
N GLY A 41 4.26 4.57 6.58
CA GLY A 41 4.67 3.41 5.81
C GLY A 41 4.11 3.41 4.39
N VAL A 42 2.95 4.03 4.20
CA VAL A 42 2.37 4.34 2.89
C VAL A 42 1.96 5.80 2.82
N GLN A 43 2.17 6.43 1.67
CA GLN A 43 1.87 7.84 1.44
C GLN A 43 1.13 8.00 0.12
N CYS A 44 -0.03 8.67 0.17
CA CYS A 44 -0.72 9.12 -1.04
C CYS A 44 -0.12 10.44 -1.49
N TRP A 45 0.30 10.52 -2.76
CA TRP A 45 0.80 11.73 -3.42
C TRP A 45 -0.31 12.46 -4.22
N GLY A 46 -1.54 11.93 -4.19
CA GLY A 46 -2.69 12.49 -4.90
C GLY A 46 -2.99 13.94 -4.51
N SER A 47 -3.19 14.80 -5.52
CA SER A 47 -3.43 16.26 -5.47
C SER A 47 -2.21 17.19 -5.32
N ALA A 48 -1.05 16.72 -4.85
CA ALA A 48 0.09 17.61 -4.56
C ALA A 48 0.94 17.97 -5.80
N MET A 49 1.06 17.05 -6.76
CA MET A 49 1.64 17.31 -8.08
C MET A 49 0.51 17.28 -9.09
N GLY A 50 -0.07 18.43 -9.41
CA GLY A 50 -1.17 18.55 -10.38
C GLY A 50 -0.92 17.63 -11.58
N SER A 51 -1.86 16.70 -11.81
CA SER A 51 -1.88 15.68 -12.87
C SER A 51 -0.77 15.86 -13.91
N LEU A 52 0.43 15.33 -13.63
CA LEU A 52 1.60 15.68 -14.44
C LEU A 52 1.49 15.20 -15.89
N HIS A 53 0.50 14.37 -16.23
CA HIS A 53 0.36 13.77 -17.56
C HIS A 53 -1.09 13.51 -18.03
N GLY A 54 -2.12 14.15 -17.47
CA GLY A 54 -3.49 14.02 -17.97
C GLY A 54 -4.10 12.61 -17.91
N ARG A 55 -3.43 11.66 -17.24
CA ARG A 55 -4.00 10.38 -16.83
C ARG A 55 -4.58 10.59 -15.43
N GLY A 56 -5.84 10.25 -15.18
CA GLY A 56 -6.55 10.49 -13.92
C GLY A 56 -5.98 9.73 -12.71
N ASN A 57 -4.72 9.99 -12.34
CA ASN A 57 -3.88 9.18 -11.46
C ASN A 57 -3.40 9.98 -10.22
N GLY A 58 -4.25 10.88 -9.71
CA GLY A 58 -3.97 11.69 -8.52
C GLY A 58 -5.01 11.50 -7.43
N VAL A 59 -5.71 10.37 -7.45
CA VAL A 59 -6.90 10.11 -6.65
C VAL A 59 -6.62 8.98 -5.66
N PRO A 60 -7.13 9.06 -4.42
CA PRO A 60 -6.77 8.13 -3.35
C PRO A 60 -7.22 6.68 -3.60
N TRP A 61 -8.17 6.44 -4.52
CA TRP A 61 -8.61 5.10 -4.90
C TRP A 61 -7.79 4.47 -6.05
N ASP A 62 -6.85 5.19 -6.65
CA ASP A 62 -5.88 4.62 -7.61
C ASP A 62 -4.56 4.31 -6.90
N GLY A 63 -4.17 3.03 -6.85
CA GLY A 63 -2.94 2.57 -6.21
C GLY A 63 -1.67 3.18 -6.81
N ARG A 64 -1.73 3.71 -8.04
CA ARG A 64 -0.62 4.44 -8.66
C ARG A 64 -0.34 5.79 -8.00
N SER A 65 -1.31 6.34 -7.27
CA SER A 65 -1.17 7.59 -6.51
C SER A 65 -0.42 7.40 -5.20
N TRP A 66 -0.02 6.18 -4.85
CA TRP A 66 0.55 5.86 -3.55
C TRP A 66 1.98 5.33 -3.66
N GLU A 67 2.78 5.65 -2.64
CA GLU A 67 4.12 5.13 -2.42
C GLU A 67 4.14 4.38 -1.09
N ALA A 68 4.63 3.15 -1.09
CA ALA A 68 5.02 2.42 0.10
C ALA A 68 6.52 2.60 0.36
N MET A 69 6.88 2.96 1.59
CA MET A 69 8.27 3.20 1.97
C MET A 69 9.08 1.90 1.95
N PRO A 70 10.40 1.95 1.68
CA PRO A 70 11.23 0.74 1.58
C PRO A 70 11.15 -0.15 2.83
N TRP A 71 11.15 0.44 4.02
CA TRP A 71 11.03 -0.31 5.28
C TRP A 71 9.68 -1.02 5.42
N PHE A 72 8.60 -0.40 4.91
CA PHE A 72 7.27 -0.97 4.92
C PHE A 72 7.19 -2.16 3.96
N LEU A 73 7.74 -2.01 2.75
CA LEU A 73 7.82 -3.08 1.76
C LEU A 73 8.60 -4.30 2.30
N GLU A 74 9.69 -4.07 3.03
CA GLU A 74 10.49 -5.13 3.63
C GLU A 74 9.76 -5.86 4.78
N LYS A 75 9.15 -5.11 5.71
CA LYS A 75 8.42 -5.69 6.84
C LYS A 75 7.20 -6.50 6.37
N TRP A 76 6.45 -5.95 5.42
CA TRP A 76 5.18 -6.51 4.96
C TRP A 76 5.30 -7.33 3.66
N LYS A 77 6.51 -7.78 3.29
CA LYS A 77 6.76 -8.61 2.09
C LYS A 77 5.89 -9.86 2.00
N LEU A 78 5.55 -10.45 3.16
CA LEU A 78 4.66 -11.61 3.25
C LEU A 78 3.24 -11.28 2.77
N VAL A 79 2.76 -10.07 3.05
CA VAL A 79 1.43 -9.57 2.64
C VAL A 79 1.43 -9.21 1.16
N ILE A 80 2.53 -8.63 0.66
CA ILE A 80 2.67 -8.27 -0.75
C ILE A 80 2.59 -9.53 -1.62
N ARG A 81 3.38 -10.58 -1.29
CA ARG A 81 3.56 -11.84 -2.04
C ARG A 81 4.10 -11.68 -3.45
N ASP A 82 3.47 -10.84 -4.26
CA ASP A 82 3.80 -10.51 -5.64
C ASP A 82 3.44 -9.04 -5.94
N ASP A 83 3.95 -8.50 -7.05
CA ASP A 83 3.70 -7.10 -7.44
C ASP A 83 2.51 -6.95 -8.41
N ARG A 84 1.45 -7.76 -8.30
CA ARG A 84 0.34 -7.77 -9.26
C ARG A 84 -0.35 -6.42 -9.41
N ASP A 85 -0.47 -5.68 -8.32
CA ASP A 85 -1.09 -4.35 -8.31
C ASP A 85 -0.07 -3.21 -8.55
N GLY A 86 1.20 -3.55 -8.83
CA GLY A 86 2.26 -2.59 -9.09
C GLY A 86 2.67 -1.74 -7.90
N MET A 87 2.45 -2.22 -6.66
CA MET A 87 2.81 -1.53 -5.42
C MET A 87 4.32 -1.27 -5.34
N ILE A 88 5.17 -2.27 -5.61
CA ILE A 88 6.64 -2.15 -5.58
C ILE A 88 7.09 -1.26 -6.74
N GLN A 89 6.62 -1.52 -7.97
CA GLN A 89 6.99 -0.73 -9.15
C GLN A 89 6.61 0.76 -9.01
N THR A 90 5.39 1.05 -8.58
CA THR A 90 4.91 2.43 -8.38
C THR A 90 5.69 3.13 -7.28
N SER A 91 5.96 2.43 -6.17
CA SER A 91 6.77 2.99 -5.08
C SER A 91 8.21 3.27 -5.50
N ALA A 92 8.80 2.43 -6.36
CA ALA A 92 10.12 2.70 -6.94
C ALA A 92 10.11 3.94 -7.86
N TRP A 93 9.04 4.11 -8.65
CA TRP A 93 8.88 5.29 -9.49
C TRP A 93 8.78 6.59 -8.68
N TRP A 94 7.94 6.63 -7.65
CA TRP A 94 7.83 7.80 -6.76
C TRP A 94 9.16 8.15 -6.08
N ARG A 95 9.94 7.15 -5.66
CA ARG A 95 11.29 7.37 -5.12
C ARG A 95 12.25 7.94 -6.14
N SER A 96 12.17 7.53 -7.40
CA SER A 96 13.06 8.03 -8.47
C SER A 96 12.85 9.48 -8.86
N LEU A 97 11.73 10.09 -8.47
CA LEU A 97 11.44 11.50 -8.69
C LEU A 97 12.05 12.43 -7.62
N ARG A 98 12.79 11.87 -6.65
CA ARG A 98 13.47 12.58 -5.55
C ARG A 98 14.97 12.42 -5.68
#